data_AF-A0A8S9X8Z6-F1
#
_entry.id   AF-A0A8S9X8Z6-F1
#
_cell.length_a   1.000
_cell.length_b   1.000
_cell.length_c   1.000
_cell.angle_alpha   90.00
_cell.angle_beta   90.00
_cell.angle_gamma   90.00
#
_symmetry.space_group_name_H-M   'P 1'
#
loop_
_entity.id
_entity.type
_entity.pdbx_description
1 polymer ?
#
loop_
_entity_poly.entity_id
_entity_poly.type
_entity_poly.pdbx_seq_one_letter_code
_entity_poly.pdbx_strand_id
1 'polypeptide(L)'
;MLPLVSPSASAIFLLRLAVDTSARRSGMCISMRGSSIGTFIPGSTTGSSRNVSEMSDVQISIQLDGSQEIYHSGEKVQGVVVVDVNKFLRVGVLKAEFEGLYYYKNKSGGSHKQVIKTDEVKLNIDGKISDIIPGRYLSPFIFTLDLSFPSSLVSLAGSVEYKIIAKCGYKLTNDSPIVKIETDRFISVNRYLDLKDRPVEMGGAELKHVHQTGWCSSCCGGDLAVSMVAKKRAFVAGERIEVSAVINNGTSQIISKTELDVIQKVKTKINRKVKQKVVGKERGIVMDYTEQVWINEYLLVPSVPPTSDDHNMAVSYQLRMLLTMNDGKRIKLVMPIVIGNVPVDTTIIEGAESELSFMYTGEINGREVCESKCIPSYIVYRFSPTLPTAPALEEQSS
;
A
#
# COMPACT_ATOMS: atom_id res chain seq x y z
N MET A 1 -39.57 5.97 -0.92
CA MET A 1 -38.97 5.86 0.42
C MET A 1 -38.60 4.43 0.67
N LEU A 2 -37.31 4.11 0.52
CA LEU A 2 -36.63 2.86 0.89
C LEU A 2 -35.22 3.29 1.33
N PRO A 3 -34.66 2.79 2.45
CA PRO A 3 -33.42 3.33 2.98
C PRO A 3 -32.20 2.74 2.27
N LEU A 4 -31.23 3.61 2.01
CA LEU A 4 -29.88 3.30 1.55
C LEU A 4 -29.13 2.54 2.64
N VAL A 5 -28.69 1.32 2.31
CA VAL A 5 -27.77 0.52 3.12
C VAL A 5 -26.34 1.02 2.84
N SER A 6 -25.65 1.50 3.87
CA SER A 6 -24.23 1.88 3.84
C SER A 6 -23.35 0.64 3.66
N PRO A 7 -22.30 0.66 2.81
CA PRO A 7 -21.33 -0.42 2.80
C PRO A 7 -20.38 -0.30 4.00
N SER A 8 -20.44 -1.35 4.81
CA SER A 8 -19.62 -1.67 5.98
C SER A 8 -18.12 -1.56 5.74
N ALA A 9 -17.41 -1.14 6.80
CA ALA A 9 -15.96 -1.00 6.90
C ALA A 9 -15.21 -2.24 6.36
N SER A 10 -14.32 -2.02 5.40
CA SER A 10 -13.40 -3.04 4.89
C SER A 10 -12.15 -3.07 5.76
N ALA A 11 -12.04 -4.09 6.60
CA ALA A 11 -10.84 -4.37 7.39
C ALA A 11 -9.65 -4.69 6.47
N ILE A 12 -8.57 -3.91 6.61
CA ILE A 12 -7.29 -4.18 5.94
C ILE A 12 -6.65 -5.38 6.63
N PHE A 13 -6.77 -6.57 6.02
CA PHE A 13 -6.01 -7.74 6.45
C PHE A 13 -4.54 -7.60 6.03
N LEU A 14 -3.67 -7.30 6.99
CA LEU A 14 -2.22 -7.44 6.82
C LEU A 14 -1.87 -8.93 6.72
N LEU A 15 -1.72 -9.43 5.49
CA LEU A 15 -1.20 -10.77 5.21
C LEU A 15 0.25 -10.88 5.71
N ARG A 16 0.45 -11.62 6.81
CA ARG A 16 1.77 -12.15 7.17
C ARG A 16 2.11 -13.28 6.19
N LEU A 17 3.17 -13.10 5.40
CA LEU A 17 3.76 -14.15 4.57
C LEU A 17 4.37 -15.23 5.47
N ALA A 18 3.77 -16.42 5.49
CA ALA A 18 4.44 -17.64 5.89
C ALA A 18 5.34 -18.09 4.72
N VAL A 19 6.64 -18.20 4.96
CA VAL A 19 7.60 -18.76 4.01
C VAL A 19 7.62 -20.27 4.23
N ASP A 20 7.09 -21.01 3.27
CA ASP A 20 7.14 -22.47 3.23
C ASP A 20 8.39 -22.90 2.45
N THR A 21 9.35 -23.54 3.12
CA THR A 21 10.51 -24.16 2.48
C THR A 21 10.48 -25.66 2.73
N SER A 22 10.07 -26.41 1.71
CA SER A 22 10.22 -27.85 1.60
C SER A 22 11.40 -28.18 0.68
N ALA A 23 12.44 -28.85 1.20
CA ALA A 23 13.01 -30.08 0.62
C ALA A 23 14.36 -30.52 1.26
N ARG A 24 14.30 -31.71 1.87
CA ARG A 24 15.25 -32.85 1.83
C ARG A 24 16.70 -32.75 2.39
N ARG A 25 16.84 -33.41 3.55
CA ARG A 25 17.81 -34.47 3.95
C ARG A 25 19.28 -34.36 3.52
N SER A 26 20.14 -34.06 4.50
CA SER A 26 21.33 -34.88 4.82
C SER A 26 21.70 -34.66 6.29
N GLY A 27 21.89 -35.74 7.04
CA GLY A 27 21.97 -35.73 8.51
C GLY A 27 23.26 -35.14 9.08
N MET A 28 23.12 -34.46 10.21
CA MET A 28 24.11 -34.41 11.28
C MET A 28 23.41 -33.97 12.57
N CYS A 29 23.46 -34.82 13.58
CA CYS A 29 22.91 -34.56 14.91
C CYS A 29 23.76 -33.49 15.62
N ILE A 30 23.17 -32.35 15.98
CA ILE A 30 23.69 -31.47 17.03
C ILE A 30 22.53 -31.02 17.92
N SER A 31 22.65 -31.36 19.20
CA SER A 31 21.77 -31.02 20.31
C SER A 31 21.70 -29.52 20.56
N MET A 32 20.50 -28.94 20.63
CA MET A 32 20.25 -27.67 21.33
C MET A 32 18.85 -27.64 21.96
N ARG A 33 18.84 -27.04 23.15
CA ARG A 33 17.77 -26.95 24.15
C ARG A 33 16.49 -26.30 23.62
N GLY A 34 15.36 -26.78 24.14
CA GLY A 34 14.02 -26.36 23.76
C GLY A 34 13.62 -24.96 24.20
N SER A 35 12.63 -24.41 23.49
CA SER A 35 11.67 -23.44 23.98
C SER A 35 10.40 -23.59 23.15
N SER A 36 9.33 -24.01 23.82
CA SER A 36 8.00 -24.30 23.31
C SER A 36 7.27 -23.02 22.91
N ILE A 37 6.76 -22.97 21.68
CA ILE A 37 5.78 -21.98 21.20
C ILE A 37 4.43 -22.67 21.15
N GLY A 38 3.53 -22.30 22.07
CA GLY A 38 2.17 -22.82 22.16
C GLY A 38 1.24 -22.13 21.17
N THR A 39 0.63 -22.94 20.30
CA THR A 39 -0.57 -22.62 19.51
C THR A 39 -1.81 -22.61 20.42
N PHE A 40 -2.65 -21.57 20.36
CA PHE A 40 -3.93 -21.51 21.08
C PHE A 40 -5.10 -21.51 20.09
N ILE A 41 -6.01 -22.47 20.26
CA ILE A 41 -7.33 -22.59 19.62
C ILE A 41 -8.37 -22.32 20.73
N PRO A 42 -9.48 -21.60 20.48
CA PRO A 42 -10.41 -21.24 21.54
C PRO A 42 -11.47 -22.33 21.79
N GLY A 43 -11.76 -22.59 23.07
CA GLY A 43 -13.04 -23.15 23.54
C GLY A 43 -12.95 -24.42 24.38
N SER A 44 -12.89 -24.27 25.71
CA SER A 44 -13.63 -25.10 26.69
C SER A 44 -13.38 -24.62 28.12
N THR A 45 -14.46 -24.36 28.84
CA THR A 45 -14.51 -23.93 30.24
C THR A 45 -14.45 -25.13 31.18
N THR A 46 -13.51 -25.17 32.13
CA THR A 46 -13.65 -25.76 33.48
C THR A 46 -12.52 -25.23 34.36
N GLY A 47 -12.87 -24.60 35.49
CA GLY A 47 -11.94 -23.86 36.34
C GLY A 47 -11.18 -24.69 37.38
N SER A 48 -10.13 -24.09 37.94
CA SER A 48 -9.95 -23.92 39.39
C SER A 48 -8.59 -23.28 39.71
N SER A 49 -8.64 -22.36 40.66
CA SER A 49 -7.58 -21.93 41.56
C SER A 49 -6.58 -20.86 41.10
N ARG A 50 -6.86 -19.67 41.64
CA ARG A 50 -5.90 -18.69 42.20
C ARG A 50 -4.80 -18.24 41.25
N ASN A 51 -5.13 -17.24 40.46
CA ASN A 51 -4.26 -16.07 40.32
C ASN A 51 -5.16 -14.86 40.57
N VAL A 52 -5.08 -14.28 41.77
CA VAL A 52 -5.47 -12.88 41.95
C VAL A 52 -4.42 -12.14 41.14
N SER A 53 -4.79 -11.77 39.91
CA SER A 53 -4.02 -10.83 39.10
C SER A 53 -3.77 -9.61 39.96
N GLU A 54 -2.51 -9.38 40.33
CA GLU A 54 -2.06 -8.10 40.89
C GLU A 54 -2.47 -7.02 39.88
N MET A 55 -3.64 -6.41 40.11
CA MET A 55 -4.12 -5.28 39.34
C MET A 55 -3.15 -4.14 39.63
N SER A 56 -2.50 -3.63 38.60
CA SER A 56 -1.64 -2.46 38.74
C SER A 56 -2.42 -1.32 39.37
N ASP A 57 -1.77 -0.56 40.27
CA ASP A 57 -2.40 0.56 40.99
C ASP A 57 -2.92 1.65 40.02
N VAL A 58 -2.40 1.65 38.79
CA VAL A 58 -2.72 2.58 37.71
C VAL A 58 -2.75 1.82 36.39
N GLN A 59 -3.72 2.14 35.54
CA GLN A 59 -3.79 1.69 34.15
C GLN A 59 -4.00 2.91 33.24
N ILE A 60 -3.31 2.94 32.11
CA ILE A 60 -3.46 3.98 31.08
C ILE A 60 -3.84 3.34 29.76
N SER A 61 -4.78 3.96 29.04
CA SER A 61 -5.20 3.54 27.69
C SER A 61 -5.54 4.72 26.80
N ILE A 62 -5.53 4.50 25.49
CA ILE A 62 -5.89 5.49 24.47
C ILE A 62 -7.18 5.04 23.80
N GLN A 63 -8.18 5.91 23.75
CA GLN A 63 -9.43 5.68 23.02
C GLN A 63 -9.55 6.75 21.93
N LEU A 64 -9.65 6.32 20.67
CA LEU A 64 -9.86 7.20 19.53
C LEU A 64 -11.34 7.41 19.30
N ASP A 65 -11.71 8.59 18.82
CA ASP A 65 -13.10 8.92 18.52
C ASP A 65 -13.64 8.03 17.40
N GLY A 66 -14.90 7.58 17.54
CA GLY A 66 -15.62 6.81 16.52
C GLY A 66 -15.01 5.45 16.17
N SER A 67 -14.06 4.92 16.95
CA SER A 67 -13.26 3.74 16.62
C SER A 67 -12.50 3.88 15.29
N GLN A 68 -12.22 5.12 14.86
CA GLN A 68 -11.52 5.39 13.61
C GLN A 68 -10.03 5.07 13.76
N GLU A 69 -9.55 4.10 12.98
CA GLU A 69 -8.14 3.70 12.93
C GLU A 69 -7.43 4.14 11.65
N ILE A 70 -8.20 4.57 10.64
CA ILE A 70 -7.70 5.00 9.33
C ILE A 70 -8.03 6.47 9.15
N TYR A 71 -7.01 7.26 8.86
CA TYR A 71 -7.09 8.69 8.65
C TYR A 71 -6.50 9.04 7.29
N HIS A 72 -6.86 10.21 6.77
CA HIS A 72 -6.22 10.79 5.61
C HIS A 72 -5.25 11.92 5.99
N SER A 73 -4.23 12.14 5.16
CA SER A 73 -3.33 13.28 5.33
C SER A 73 -4.13 14.59 5.32
N GLY A 74 -3.91 15.46 6.31
CA GLY A 74 -4.70 16.68 6.55
C GLY A 74 -5.81 16.54 7.59
N GLU A 75 -6.19 15.33 7.99
CA GLU A 75 -7.24 15.12 9.00
C GLU A 75 -6.75 15.36 10.42
N LYS A 76 -7.71 15.52 11.34
CA LYS A 76 -7.47 15.60 12.77
C LYS A 76 -7.66 14.23 13.41
N VAL A 77 -6.69 13.80 14.20
CA VAL A 77 -6.78 12.60 15.03
C VAL A 77 -7.17 13.05 16.43
N GLN A 78 -8.34 12.61 16.89
CA GLN A 78 -8.93 13.02 18.16
C GLN A 78 -9.25 11.80 19.02
N GLY A 79 -9.18 11.98 20.33
CA GLY A 79 -9.49 10.93 21.28
C GLY A 79 -9.26 11.37 22.71
N VAL A 80 -9.30 10.39 23.61
CA VAL A 80 -9.08 10.57 25.04
C VAL A 80 -8.02 9.60 25.54
N VAL A 81 -7.14 10.11 26.42
CA VAL A 81 -6.34 9.27 27.30
C VAL A 81 -7.17 8.95 28.52
N VAL A 82 -7.37 7.66 28.78
CA VAL A 82 -8.09 7.16 29.95
C VAL A 82 -7.07 6.73 30.99
N VAL A 83 -7.22 7.24 32.21
CA VAL A 83 -6.40 6.86 33.36
C VAL A 83 -7.31 6.27 34.42
N ASP A 84 -7.18 4.97 34.65
CA ASP A 84 -7.87 4.23 35.69
C ASP A 84 -6.95 4.07 36.90
N VAL A 85 -7.43 4.50 38.05
CA VAL A 85 -6.64 4.67 39.27
C VAL A 85 -7.30 3.95 40.43
N ASN A 86 -6.56 3.08 41.10
CA ASN A 86 -7.06 2.28 42.23
C ASN A 86 -6.61 2.81 43.60
N LYS A 87 -5.61 3.70 43.63
CA LYS A 87 -5.06 4.32 44.85
C LYS A 87 -4.84 5.81 44.64
N PHE A 88 -4.67 6.58 45.70
CA PHE A 88 -4.26 7.97 45.57
C PHE A 88 -2.93 8.09 44.81
N LEU A 89 -2.84 9.04 43.86
CA LEU A 89 -1.64 9.32 43.06
C LEU A 89 -1.37 10.81 42.96
N ARG A 90 -0.09 11.18 43.03
CA ARG A 90 0.39 12.51 42.65
C ARG A 90 0.94 12.46 41.23
N VAL A 91 0.11 12.86 40.26
CA VAL A 91 0.51 12.91 38.84
C VAL A 91 1.38 14.14 38.60
N GLY A 92 2.61 13.91 38.14
CA GLY A 92 3.55 14.96 37.77
C GLY A 92 3.49 15.30 36.28
N VAL A 93 3.26 14.31 35.42
CA VAL A 93 3.17 14.50 33.97
C VAL A 93 2.09 13.58 33.42
N LEU A 94 1.18 14.13 32.62
CA LEU A 94 0.35 13.39 31.69
C LEU A 94 0.46 14.06 30.33
N LYS A 95 0.78 13.30 29.29
CA LYS A 95 0.83 13.81 27.92
C LYS A 95 0.47 12.75 26.90
N ALA A 96 -0.03 13.20 25.76
CA ALA A 96 -0.08 12.41 24.54
C ALA A 96 1.03 12.91 23.60
N GLU A 97 1.68 11.98 22.90
CA GLU A 97 2.66 12.26 21.86
C GLU A 97 2.21 11.58 20.57
N PHE A 98 2.29 12.29 19.44
CA PHE A 98 2.15 11.72 18.12
C PHE A 98 3.55 11.46 17.55
N GLU A 99 3.77 10.27 16.99
CA GLU A 99 5.02 9.89 16.35
C GLU A 99 4.75 9.29 14.96
N GLY A 100 5.32 9.89 13.93
CA GLY A 100 5.38 9.34 12.57
C GLY A 100 6.81 9.00 12.20
N LEU A 101 7.06 7.78 11.72
CA LEU A 101 8.40 7.27 11.43
C LEU A 101 8.47 6.54 10.08
N TYR A 102 9.61 6.71 9.41
CA TYR A 102 10.10 5.75 8.43
C TYR A 102 11.03 4.75 9.12
N TYR A 103 10.82 3.46 8.86
CA TYR A 103 11.76 2.40 9.19
C TYR A 103 12.32 1.81 7.90
N TYR A 104 13.64 1.69 7.81
CA TYR A 104 14.34 1.14 6.66
C TYR A 104 15.05 -0.16 7.05
N LYS A 105 14.91 -1.18 6.21
CA LYS A 105 15.57 -2.48 6.42
C LYS A 105 16.71 -2.65 5.41
N ASN A 106 17.95 -2.74 5.88
CA ASN A 106 19.11 -3.01 5.02
C ASN A 106 19.16 -4.48 4.58
N LYS A 107 19.90 -4.76 3.50
CA LYS A 107 20.11 -6.15 3.03
C LYS A 107 20.95 -6.95 4.03
N SER A 108 21.88 -6.27 4.71
CA SER A 108 22.77 -6.85 5.72
C SER A 108 22.15 -6.94 7.13
N GLY A 109 20.83 -6.76 7.27
CA GLY A 109 20.11 -6.88 8.54
C GLY A 109 20.07 -5.61 9.43
N GLY A 110 20.82 -4.56 9.10
CA GLY A 110 20.74 -3.27 9.81
C GLY A 110 19.38 -2.59 9.65
N SER A 111 18.94 -1.86 10.68
CA SER A 111 17.72 -1.04 10.65
C SER A 111 18.09 0.43 10.83
N HIS A 112 17.48 1.31 10.05
CA HIS A 112 17.60 2.76 10.21
C HIS A 112 16.20 3.33 10.40
N LYS A 113 16.05 4.31 11.29
CA LYS A 113 14.80 5.03 11.50
C LYS A 113 14.97 6.51 11.17
N GLN A 114 13.92 7.13 10.65
CA GLN A 114 13.86 8.56 10.40
C GLN A 114 12.51 9.09 10.84
N VAL A 115 12.52 10.22 11.55
CA VAL A 115 11.30 10.88 12.01
C VAL A 115 10.64 11.61 10.84
N ILE A 116 9.34 11.39 10.69
CA ILE A 116 8.44 12.19 9.84
C ILE A 116 8.04 13.43 10.64
N LYS A 117 7.40 13.20 11.79
CA LYS A 117 6.98 14.23 12.73
C LYS A 117 6.89 13.64 14.13
N THR A 118 7.19 14.49 15.10
CA THR A 118 6.84 14.25 16.50
C THR A 118 6.09 15.49 16.99
N ASP A 119 4.97 15.28 17.67
CA ASP A 119 4.18 16.34 18.28
C ASP A 119 3.75 15.90 19.68
N GLU A 120 3.56 16.82 20.61
CA GLU A 120 3.15 16.50 21.97
C GLU A 120 2.14 17.48 22.54
N VAL A 121 1.19 16.96 23.31
CA VAL A 121 0.19 17.76 24.02
C VAL A 121 0.21 17.35 25.48
N LYS A 122 0.47 18.32 26.36
CA LYS A 122 0.31 18.14 27.81
C LYS A 122 -1.18 18.06 28.13
N LEU A 123 -1.53 17.06 28.93
CA LEU A 123 -2.89 16.75 29.27
C LEU A 123 -3.15 17.09 30.74
N ASN A 124 -4.34 17.63 31.00
CA ASN A 124 -4.82 17.85 32.34
C ASN A 124 -5.88 16.78 32.65
N ILE A 125 -5.81 16.21 33.84
CA ILE A 125 -6.78 15.24 34.31
C ILE A 125 -8.03 15.99 34.74
N ASP A 126 -9.08 15.95 33.92
CA ASP A 126 -10.34 16.68 34.13
C ASP A 126 -10.13 18.18 34.44
N GLY A 127 -9.09 18.79 33.84
CA GLY A 127 -8.74 20.20 34.10
C GLY A 127 -8.06 20.48 35.45
N LYS A 128 -7.77 19.45 36.25
CA LYS A 128 -7.04 19.57 37.52
C LYS A 128 -5.55 19.21 37.34
N ILE A 129 -4.72 19.95 38.05
CA ILE A 129 -3.31 19.61 38.26
C ILE A 129 -3.24 18.94 39.63
N SER A 130 -2.41 17.89 39.74
CA SER A 130 -1.90 17.32 40.99
C SER A 130 -2.94 16.69 41.93
N ASP A 131 -2.60 15.50 42.40
CA ASP A 131 -3.31 14.70 43.42
C ASP A 131 -4.70 14.20 42.98
N ILE A 132 -4.73 12.95 42.50
CA ILE A 132 -5.96 12.26 42.08
C ILE A 132 -6.25 11.09 43.02
N ILE A 133 -7.53 10.94 43.34
CA ILE A 133 -8.06 9.82 44.15
C ILE A 133 -8.43 8.64 43.23
N PRO A 134 -8.72 7.45 43.78
CA PRO A 134 -9.22 6.34 42.98
C PRO A 134 -10.42 6.74 42.14
N GLY A 135 -10.42 6.34 40.87
CA GLY A 135 -11.40 6.77 39.88
C GLY A 135 -10.90 6.61 38.45
N ARG A 136 -11.77 6.98 37.51
CA ARG A 136 -11.50 6.94 36.08
C ARG A 136 -11.52 8.36 35.53
N TYR A 137 -10.42 8.76 34.90
CA TYR A 137 -10.20 10.12 34.42
C TYR A 137 -10.02 10.16 32.91
N LEU A 138 -10.53 11.21 32.27
CA LEU A 138 -10.53 11.34 30.81
C LEU A 138 -9.83 12.63 30.39
N SER A 139 -8.80 12.50 29.57
CA SER A 139 -8.02 13.66 29.10
C SER A 139 -8.00 13.70 27.57
N PRO A 140 -8.76 14.62 26.95
CA PRO A 140 -8.86 14.70 25.49
C PRO A 140 -7.57 15.22 24.86
N PHE A 141 -7.25 14.71 23.67
CA PHE A 141 -6.14 15.18 22.84
C PHE A 141 -6.59 15.35 21.39
N ILE A 142 -5.88 16.21 20.66
CA ILE A 142 -6.09 16.44 19.22
C ILE A 142 -4.73 16.62 18.56
N PHE A 143 -4.48 15.89 17.48
CA PHE A 143 -3.34 16.09 16.58
C PHE A 143 -3.84 16.40 15.17
N THR A 144 -3.15 17.26 14.42
CA THR A 144 -3.46 17.53 13.01
C THR A 144 -2.38 16.91 12.12
N LEU A 145 -2.79 16.03 11.21
CA LEU A 145 -1.89 15.37 10.28
C LEU A 145 -1.50 16.32 9.15
N ASP A 146 -0.22 16.35 8.76
CA ASP A 146 0.20 17.20 7.65
C ASP A 146 -0.26 16.61 6.32
N LEU A 147 -0.64 17.47 5.37
CA LEU A 147 -1.03 17.07 4.01
C LEU A 147 0.06 16.30 3.26
N SER A 148 1.32 16.54 3.62
CA SER A 148 2.49 15.90 3.01
C SER A 148 2.79 14.49 3.53
N PHE A 149 2.11 14.05 4.59
CA PHE A 149 2.37 12.75 5.20
C PHE A 149 2.21 11.61 4.19
N PRO A 150 3.20 10.70 4.09
CA PRO A 150 3.08 9.51 3.27
C PRO A 150 2.05 8.55 3.84
N SER A 151 1.50 7.69 2.98
CA SER A 151 0.63 6.61 3.43
C SER A 151 1.40 5.59 4.29
N SER A 152 0.72 5.04 5.30
CA SER A 152 1.18 3.88 6.04
C SER A 152 1.49 2.72 5.07
N LEU A 153 2.63 2.08 5.26
CA LEU A 153 3.12 1.03 4.38
C LEU A 153 3.95 0.04 5.18
N VAL A 154 3.82 -1.24 4.85
CA VAL A 154 4.73 -2.29 5.35
C VAL A 154 5.27 -3.06 4.15
N SER A 155 6.59 -3.16 4.04
CA SER A 155 7.27 -3.87 2.95
C SER A 155 8.56 -4.52 3.40
N LEU A 156 9.15 -5.36 2.54
CA LEU A 156 10.51 -5.88 2.77
C LEU A 156 11.59 -4.80 2.67
N ALA A 157 11.26 -3.58 2.22
CA ALA A 157 12.19 -2.46 2.20
C ALA A 157 12.19 -1.67 3.50
N GLY A 158 11.10 -1.75 4.27
CA GLY A 158 10.83 -0.86 5.38
C GLY A 158 9.33 -0.65 5.63
N SER A 159 9.02 0.25 6.55
CA SER A 159 7.64 0.67 6.88
C SER A 159 7.52 2.18 7.10
N VAL A 160 6.31 2.70 6.88
CA VAL A 160 5.84 4.00 7.39
C VAL A 160 4.84 3.70 8.48
N GLU A 161 5.11 4.18 9.69
CA GLU A 161 4.31 3.89 10.87
C GLU A 161 3.93 5.19 11.59
N TYR A 162 2.69 5.24 12.07
CA TYR A 162 2.17 6.34 12.87
C TYR A 162 1.56 5.78 14.14
N LYS A 163 1.84 6.43 15.27
CA LYS A 163 1.28 6.04 16.56
C LYS A 163 1.07 7.24 17.46
N ILE A 164 0.14 7.08 18.39
CA ILE A 164 -0.05 7.96 19.53
C ILE A 164 0.48 7.23 20.75
N ILE A 165 1.22 7.94 21.60
CA ILE A 165 1.80 7.42 22.83
C ILE A 165 1.25 8.24 23.99
N ALA A 166 0.59 7.62 24.95
CA ALA A 166 0.18 8.26 26.18
C ALA A 166 1.22 7.96 27.25
N LYS A 167 1.75 8.99 27.91
CA LYS A 167 2.78 8.89 28.94
C LYS A 167 2.28 9.51 30.23
N CYS A 168 2.38 8.77 31.33
CA CYS A 168 2.07 9.24 32.67
C CYS A 168 3.26 9.03 33.60
N GLY A 169 3.67 10.09 34.28
CA GLY A 169 4.65 10.07 35.36
C GLY A 169 3.98 10.46 36.67
N TYR A 170 4.00 9.57 37.66
CA TYR A 170 3.32 9.77 38.95
C TYR A 170 4.13 9.29 40.15
N LYS A 171 3.71 9.70 41.34
CA LYS A 171 4.21 9.23 42.64
C LYS A 171 3.06 8.65 43.47
N LEU A 172 3.31 7.59 44.22
CA LEU A 172 2.33 7.00 45.16
C LEU A 172 2.27 7.80 46.48
N THR A 173 3.41 8.31 46.92
CA THR A 173 3.59 9.18 48.11
C THR A 173 4.66 10.24 47.83
N ASN A 174 4.79 11.24 48.70
CA ASN A 174 5.78 12.32 48.53
C ASN A 174 7.22 11.82 48.38
N ASP A 175 7.56 10.80 49.16
CA ASP A 175 8.90 10.21 49.24
C ASP A 175 9.11 9.05 48.26
N SER A 176 8.04 8.60 47.57
CA SER A 176 8.15 7.54 46.56
C SER A 176 8.87 8.02 45.28
N PRO A 177 9.63 7.13 44.61
CA PRO A 177 10.21 7.43 43.31
C PRO A 177 9.11 7.67 42.26
N ILE A 178 9.48 8.40 41.20
CA ILE A 178 8.57 8.62 40.06
C ILE A 178 8.43 7.31 39.29
N VAL A 179 7.20 6.81 39.19
CA VAL A 179 6.85 5.71 38.31
C VAL A 179 6.44 6.29 36.95
N LYS A 180 6.93 5.69 35.87
CA LYS A 180 6.58 6.07 34.50
C LYS A 180 5.85 4.91 33.84
N ILE A 181 4.68 5.19 33.31
CA ILE A 181 3.90 4.24 32.51
C ILE A 181 3.62 4.87 31.16
N GLU A 182 3.60 4.03 30.13
CA GLU A 182 3.23 4.44 28.79
C GLU A 182 2.45 3.35 28.07
N THR A 183 1.63 3.76 27.11
CA THR A 183 0.90 2.89 26.19
C THR A 183 0.86 3.55 24.83
N ASP A 184 0.86 2.75 23.77
CA ASP A 184 0.77 3.26 22.41
C ASP A 184 -0.43 2.71 21.64
N ARG A 185 -0.84 3.47 20.62
CA ARG A 185 -1.89 3.10 19.70
C ARG A 185 -1.48 3.46 18.29
N PHE A 186 -1.32 2.43 17.45
CA PHE A 186 -1.02 2.62 16.03
C PHE A 186 -2.26 3.10 15.28
N ILE A 187 -2.03 3.98 14.30
CA ILE A 187 -3.04 4.43 13.34
C ILE A 187 -2.52 4.24 11.92
N SER A 188 -3.44 4.13 10.96
CA SER A 188 -3.12 4.12 9.53
C SER A 188 -3.41 5.48 8.92
N VAL A 189 -2.47 6.01 8.16
CA VAL A 189 -2.64 7.25 7.40
C VAL A 189 -2.65 6.93 5.92
N ASN A 190 -3.58 7.47 5.17
CA ASN A 190 -3.66 7.36 3.72
C ASN A 190 -3.49 8.73 3.09
N ARG A 191 -2.43 8.89 2.28
CA ARG A 191 -2.23 10.11 1.50
C ARG A 191 -3.33 10.27 0.45
N TYR A 192 -3.76 11.50 0.20
CA TYR A 192 -4.64 11.79 -0.93
C TYR A 192 -3.88 11.76 -2.26
N LEU A 193 -4.46 11.09 -3.24
CA LEU A 193 -4.08 11.16 -4.64
C LEU A 193 -5.34 11.15 -5.50
N ASP A 194 -5.69 12.33 -6.01
CA ASP A 194 -6.72 12.46 -7.03
C ASP A 194 -6.15 12.06 -8.39
N LEU A 195 -6.84 11.15 -9.06
CA LEU A 195 -6.44 10.70 -10.40
C LEU A 195 -6.54 11.82 -11.44
N LYS A 196 -7.29 12.90 -11.17
CA LYS A 196 -7.33 14.12 -12.02
C LYS A 196 -5.95 14.77 -12.14
N ASP A 197 -5.11 14.62 -11.11
CA ASP A 197 -3.75 15.16 -11.09
C ASP A 197 -2.77 14.28 -11.91
N ARG A 198 -3.25 13.18 -12.51
CA ARG A 198 -2.47 12.21 -13.30
C ARG A 198 -3.10 11.97 -14.69
N PRO A 199 -3.29 13.03 -15.51
CA PRO A 199 -4.06 12.93 -16.77
C PRO A 199 -3.40 12.06 -17.83
N VAL A 200 -2.07 11.93 -17.83
CA VAL A 200 -1.32 11.13 -18.82
C VAL A 200 -1.63 9.64 -18.67
N GLU A 201 -1.85 9.17 -17.45
CA GLU A 201 -2.14 7.78 -17.12
C GLU A 201 -3.63 7.44 -17.20
N MET A 202 -4.50 8.43 -17.47
CA MET A 202 -5.91 8.19 -17.77
C MET A 202 -6.11 7.53 -19.13
N GLY A 203 -5.20 7.76 -20.07
CA GLY A 203 -5.17 7.10 -21.37
C GLY A 203 -4.64 5.66 -21.30
N GLY A 204 -5.15 4.82 -22.21
CA GLY A 204 -4.65 3.46 -22.41
C GLY A 204 -3.21 3.41 -22.93
N ALA A 205 -2.70 2.20 -23.11
CA ALA A 205 -1.47 1.95 -23.84
C ALA A 205 -1.45 0.55 -24.43
N GLU A 206 -0.66 0.39 -25.48
CA GLU A 206 -0.31 -0.89 -26.08
C GLU A 206 1.21 -1.10 -26.01
N LEU A 207 1.62 -2.30 -25.60
CA LEU A 207 3.00 -2.75 -25.65
C LEU A 207 3.11 -3.91 -26.64
N LYS A 208 4.15 -3.87 -27.50
CA LYS A 208 4.51 -4.97 -28.40
C LYS A 208 5.97 -5.33 -28.19
N HIS A 209 6.27 -6.63 -28.22
CA HIS A 209 7.62 -7.14 -28.16
C HIS A 209 7.77 -8.34 -29.08
N VAL A 210 8.85 -8.38 -29.85
CA VAL A 210 9.24 -9.53 -30.66
C VAL A 210 10.59 -10.01 -30.15
N HIS A 211 10.62 -11.24 -29.65
CA HIS A 211 11.82 -11.89 -29.16
C HIS A 211 12.36 -12.83 -30.25
N GLN A 212 13.47 -12.43 -30.85
CA GLN A 212 14.15 -13.20 -31.88
C GLN A 212 14.95 -14.33 -31.24
N THR A 213 14.73 -15.56 -31.71
CA THR A 213 15.40 -16.76 -31.19
C THR A 213 16.46 -17.37 -32.11
N GLY A 214 16.75 -16.75 -33.27
CA GLY A 214 17.67 -17.27 -34.28
C GLY A 214 18.85 -16.36 -34.63
N TRP A 215 20.00 -16.97 -34.94
CA TRP A 215 21.19 -16.31 -35.55
C TRP A 215 21.12 -16.31 -37.10
N CYS A 216 20.27 -17.15 -37.70
CA CYS A 216 20.14 -17.32 -39.14
C CYS A 216 18.67 -17.13 -39.53
N SER A 217 18.39 -16.11 -40.35
CA SER A 217 17.06 -15.80 -40.91
C SER A 217 16.49 -16.89 -41.82
N SER A 218 17.31 -17.88 -42.21
CA SER A 218 16.98 -18.93 -43.17
C SER A 218 16.79 -20.31 -42.53
N CYS A 219 17.01 -20.43 -41.22
CA CYS A 219 16.74 -21.64 -40.45
C CYS A 219 15.33 -21.56 -39.86
N CYS A 220 14.58 -22.66 -39.88
CA CYS A 220 13.12 -22.75 -39.66
C CYS A 220 12.57 -22.35 -38.26
N GLY A 221 13.21 -21.45 -37.52
CA GLY A 221 12.69 -20.92 -36.25
C GLY A 221 12.01 -19.58 -36.46
N GLY A 222 10.72 -19.46 -36.12
CA GLY A 222 10.02 -18.19 -36.05
C GLY A 222 10.30 -17.45 -34.74
N ASP A 223 9.81 -16.20 -34.65
CA ASP A 223 9.97 -15.35 -33.47
C ASP A 223 8.85 -15.56 -32.45
N LEU A 224 9.12 -15.23 -31.19
CA LEU A 224 8.07 -15.10 -30.16
C LEU A 224 7.57 -13.65 -30.14
N ALA A 225 6.34 -13.42 -30.61
CA ALA A 225 5.70 -12.12 -30.60
C ALA A 225 4.67 -12.02 -29.47
N VAL A 226 4.69 -10.92 -28.72
CA VAL A 226 3.78 -10.66 -27.61
C VAL A 226 3.25 -9.24 -27.68
N SER A 227 1.94 -9.07 -27.51
CA SER A 227 1.29 -7.77 -27.36
C SER A 227 0.43 -7.73 -26.10
N MET A 228 0.32 -6.55 -25.49
CA MET A 228 -0.53 -6.31 -24.32
C MET A 228 -1.13 -4.90 -24.41
N VAL A 229 -2.45 -4.82 -24.28
CA VAL A 229 -3.24 -3.58 -24.37
C VAL A 229 -4.02 -3.39 -23.08
N ALA A 230 -3.96 -2.19 -22.51
CA ALA A 230 -4.85 -1.75 -21.45
C ALA A 230 -5.52 -0.43 -21.87
N LYS A 231 -6.83 -0.30 -21.66
CA LYS A 231 -7.61 0.89 -22.08
C LYS A 231 -7.41 2.10 -21.16
N LYS A 232 -6.96 1.86 -19.93
CA LYS A 232 -6.78 2.84 -18.85
C LYS A 232 -5.57 2.40 -18.04
N ARG A 233 -4.81 3.35 -17.46
CA ARG A 233 -3.61 3.04 -16.64
C ARG A 233 -3.63 3.68 -15.25
N ALA A 234 -4.67 4.39 -14.87
CA ALA A 234 -4.82 5.03 -13.57
C ALA A 234 -6.10 4.55 -12.90
N PHE A 235 -6.03 3.93 -11.73
CA PHE A 235 -7.17 3.24 -11.11
C PHE A 235 -7.33 3.59 -9.64
N VAL A 236 -8.51 3.30 -9.07
CA VAL A 236 -8.72 3.29 -7.60
C VAL A 236 -8.97 1.87 -7.12
N ALA A 237 -8.85 1.64 -5.81
CA ALA A 237 -9.14 0.33 -5.21
C ALA A 237 -10.56 -0.14 -5.57
N GLY A 238 -10.70 -1.42 -5.90
CA GLY A 238 -11.95 -2.04 -6.34
C GLY A 238 -12.26 -1.92 -7.84
N GLU A 239 -11.59 -1.04 -8.59
CA GLU A 239 -11.75 -0.98 -10.05
C GLU A 239 -11.19 -2.23 -10.75
N ARG A 240 -11.65 -2.45 -11.99
CA ARG A 240 -11.16 -3.52 -12.88
C ARG A 240 -10.08 -2.97 -13.81
N ILE A 241 -8.91 -3.58 -13.77
CA ILE A 241 -7.87 -3.38 -14.78
C ILE A 241 -8.18 -4.35 -15.94
N GLU A 242 -8.79 -3.85 -17.02
CA GLU A 242 -9.06 -4.64 -18.22
C GLU A 242 -7.85 -4.68 -19.15
N VAL A 243 -7.45 -5.89 -19.53
CA VAL A 243 -6.26 -6.17 -20.34
C VAL A 243 -6.58 -7.19 -21.41
N SER A 244 -6.17 -6.90 -22.64
CA SER A 244 -6.12 -7.89 -23.72
C SER A 244 -4.67 -8.12 -24.13
N ALA A 245 -4.33 -9.36 -24.48
CA ALA A 245 -2.97 -9.71 -24.87
C ALA A 245 -2.98 -10.86 -25.87
N VAL A 246 -2.00 -10.85 -26.78
CA VAL A 246 -1.78 -11.93 -27.75
C VAL A 246 -0.35 -12.40 -27.62
N ILE A 247 -0.17 -13.70 -27.42
CA ILE A 247 1.13 -14.37 -27.39
C ILE A 247 1.15 -15.30 -28.60
N ASN A 248 2.02 -15.02 -29.56
CA ASN A 248 2.23 -15.88 -30.72
C ASN A 248 3.64 -16.49 -30.61
N ASN A 249 3.68 -17.78 -30.31
CA ASN A 249 4.93 -18.50 -30.15
C ASN A 249 5.34 -19.15 -31.46
N GLY A 250 6.02 -18.40 -32.33
CA GLY A 250 6.61 -18.94 -33.56
C GLY A 250 7.89 -19.75 -33.34
N THR A 251 8.32 -19.95 -32.10
CA THR A 251 9.58 -20.62 -31.75
C THR A 251 9.36 -22.11 -31.53
N SER A 252 10.45 -22.90 -31.55
CA SER A 252 10.45 -24.31 -31.15
C SER A 252 10.47 -24.55 -29.63
N GLN A 253 10.49 -23.49 -28.82
CA GLN A 253 10.50 -23.60 -27.36
C GLN A 253 9.08 -23.49 -26.80
N ILE A 254 8.81 -24.25 -25.74
CA ILE A 254 7.51 -24.24 -25.05
C ILE A 254 7.50 -23.12 -24.00
N ILE A 255 6.42 -22.34 -23.95
CA ILE A 255 6.14 -21.43 -22.84
C ILE A 255 5.39 -22.22 -21.79
N SER A 256 6.06 -22.54 -20.69
CA SER A 256 5.50 -23.34 -19.60
C SER A 256 4.36 -22.64 -18.85
N LYS A 257 4.38 -21.31 -18.79
CA LYS A 257 3.47 -20.52 -17.96
C LYS A 257 3.39 -19.07 -18.41
N THR A 258 2.18 -18.49 -18.36
CA THR A 258 1.91 -17.08 -18.66
C THR A 258 1.17 -16.42 -17.48
N GLU A 259 1.61 -15.23 -17.07
CA GLU A 259 1.07 -14.52 -15.91
C GLU A 259 0.78 -13.06 -16.25
N LEU A 260 -0.38 -12.56 -15.81
CA LEU A 260 -0.73 -11.15 -15.78
C LEU A 260 -0.78 -10.69 -14.31
N ASP A 261 0.12 -9.79 -13.92
CA ASP A 261 0.29 -9.38 -12.53
C ASP A 261 0.23 -7.86 -12.36
N VAL A 262 -0.27 -7.41 -11.21
CA VAL A 262 0.05 -6.07 -10.68
C VAL A 262 1.20 -6.21 -9.69
N ILE A 263 2.26 -5.45 -9.95
CA ILE A 263 3.48 -5.42 -9.14
C ILE A 263 3.59 -4.08 -8.45
N GLN A 264 3.57 -4.09 -7.12
CA GLN A 264 3.98 -2.95 -6.30
C GLN A 264 5.50 -2.87 -6.26
N LYS A 265 6.04 -1.67 -6.44
CA LYS A 265 7.44 -1.34 -6.25
C LYS A 265 7.58 -0.32 -5.13
N VAL A 266 8.43 -0.65 -4.17
CA VAL A 266 8.81 0.25 -3.09
C VAL A 266 10.28 0.61 -3.27
N LYS A 267 10.57 1.91 -3.37
CA LYS A 267 11.94 2.45 -3.44
C LYS A 267 12.15 3.35 -2.22
N THR A 268 13.18 3.06 -1.43
CA THR A 268 13.55 3.88 -0.28
C THR A 268 14.71 4.82 -0.61
N LYS A 269 14.89 5.89 0.18
CA LYS A 269 16.01 6.84 0.04
C LYS A 269 17.39 6.20 0.12
N ILE A 270 17.51 5.07 0.83
CA ILE A 270 18.74 4.27 0.92
C ILE A 270 18.96 3.38 -0.31
N ASN A 271 18.29 3.69 -1.42
CA ASN A 271 18.34 2.97 -2.70
C ASN A 271 17.96 1.48 -2.63
N ARG A 272 17.21 1.06 -1.61
CA ARG A 272 16.62 -0.28 -1.59
C ARG A 272 15.36 -0.30 -2.45
N LYS A 273 15.28 -1.28 -3.35
CA LYS A 273 14.13 -1.52 -4.22
C LYS A 273 13.56 -2.89 -3.91
N VAL A 274 12.26 -2.96 -3.64
CA VAL A 274 11.53 -4.21 -3.43
C VAL A 274 10.36 -4.24 -4.41
N LYS A 275 10.10 -5.42 -4.99
CA LYS A 275 8.95 -5.67 -5.83
C LYS A 275 8.08 -6.73 -5.16
N GLN A 276 6.77 -6.54 -5.14
CA GLN A 276 5.80 -7.48 -4.59
C GLN A 276 4.63 -7.64 -5.56
N LYS A 277 4.25 -8.87 -5.85
CA LYS A 277 3.00 -9.17 -6.56
C LYS A 277 1.83 -8.95 -5.60
N VAL A 278 0.92 -8.03 -5.93
CA VAL A 278 -0.23 -7.69 -5.09
C VAL A 278 -1.52 -8.37 -5.58
N VAL A 279 -1.63 -8.60 -6.88
CA VAL A 279 -2.69 -9.40 -7.50
C VAL A 279 -2.16 -9.97 -8.81
N GLY A 280 -2.70 -11.09 -9.28
CA GLY A 280 -2.41 -11.59 -10.62
C GLY A 280 -3.29 -12.76 -11.02
N LYS A 281 -3.22 -13.09 -12.30
CA LYS A 281 -3.91 -14.21 -12.95
C LYS A 281 -2.88 -14.98 -13.78
N GLU A 282 -3.06 -16.28 -13.87
CA GLU A 282 -2.18 -17.19 -14.58
C GLU A 282 -2.98 -17.98 -15.61
N ARG A 283 -2.33 -18.31 -16.73
CA ARG A 283 -2.79 -19.31 -17.68
C ARG A 283 -1.69 -20.33 -17.96
N GLY A 284 -2.14 -21.46 -18.50
CA GLY A 284 -1.31 -22.61 -18.80
C GLY A 284 -0.38 -22.44 -19.99
N ILE A 285 0.13 -23.58 -20.42
CA ILE A 285 1.18 -23.74 -21.42
C ILE A 285 0.80 -23.14 -22.78
N VAL A 286 1.77 -22.59 -23.49
CA VAL A 286 1.71 -22.28 -24.92
C VAL A 286 2.74 -23.16 -25.62
N MET A 287 2.26 -24.05 -26.48
CA MET A 287 3.11 -24.98 -27.24
C MET A 287 3.93 -24.22 -28.29
N ASP A 288 4.95 -24.87 -28.82
CA ASP A 288 5.68 -24.39 -29.99
C ASP A 288 4.75 -24.19 -31.19
N TYR A 289 4.99 -23.14 -31.97
CA TYR A 289 4.20 -22.77 -33.15
C TYR A 289 2.69 -22.60 -32.89
N THR A 290 2.31 -22.23 -31.66
CA THR A 290 0.92 -21.96 -31.27
C THR A 290 0.74 -20.56 -30.70
N GLU A 291 -0.51 -20.15 -30.48
CA GLU A 291 -0.84 -18.88 -29.88
C GLU A 291 -1.74 -19.01 -28.64
N GLN A 292 -1.71 -17.98 -27.80
CA GLN A 292 -2.61 -17.82 -26.67
C GLN A 292 -3.14 -16.38 -26.62
N VAL A 293 -4.45 -16.24 -26.59
CA VAL A 293 -5.15 -14.95 -26.60
C VAL A 293 -5.86 -14.71 -25.27
N TRP A 294 -5.56 -13.57 -24.64
CA TRP A 294 -6.23 -13.04 -23.45
C TRP A 294 -7.20 -11.96 -23.92
N ILE A 295 -8.51 -12.17 -23.79
CA ILE A 295 -9.54 -11.24 -24.29
C ILE A 295 -10.27 -10.65 -23.10
N ASN A 296 -10.17 -9.32 -22.93
CA ASN A 296 -10.85 -8.57 -21.86
C ASN A 296 -10.70 -9.22 -20.48
N GLU A 297 -9.51 -9.77 -20.21
CA GLU A 297 -9.20 -10.32 -18.91
C GLU A 297 -9.04 -9.18 -17.92
N TYR A 298 -9.48 -9.40 -16.68
CA TYR A 298 -9.39 -8.36 -15.67
C TYR A 298 -8.76 -8.83 -14.37
N LEU A 299 -8.13 -7.87 -13.70
CA LEU A 299 -7.66 -7.95 -12.32
C LEU A 299 -8.40 -6.88 -11.50
N LEU A 300 -8.84 -7.24 -10.29
CA LEU A 300 -9.38 -6.27 -9.35
C LEU A 300 -8.23 -5.54 -8.66
N VAL A 301 -8.31 -4.21 -8.61
CA VAL A 301 -7.34 -3.40 -7.87
C VAL A 301 -7.51 -3.64 -6.37
N PRO A 302 -6.50 -4.19 -5.67
CA PRO A 302 -6.60 -4.45 -4.24
C PRO A 302 -6.55 -3.14 -3.43
N SER A 303 -6.95 -3.19 -2.16
CA SER A 303 -6.72 -2.10 -1.21
C SER A 303 -5.23 -1.98 -0.89
N VAL A 304 -4.53 -1.11 -1.62
CA VAL A 304 -3.11 -0.82 -1.45
C VAL A 304 -2.88 0.68 -1.33
N PRO A 305 -1.76 1.13 -0.73
CA PRO A 305 -1.45 2.55 -0.65
C PRO A 305 -1.40 3.20 -2.04
N PRO A 306 -1.86 4.45 -2.19
CA PRO A 306 -1.78 5.15 -3.47
C PRO A 306 -0.33 5.31 -3.94
N THR A 307 -0.16 5.48 -5.25
CA THR A 307 1.12 5.84 -5.87
C THR A 307 1.67 7.09 -5.22
N SER A 308 2.96 7.08 -4.90
CA SER A 308 3.60 8.19 -4.19
C SER A 308 5.05 8.34 -4.64
N ASP A 309 5.42 9.57 -4.97
CA ASP A 309 6.79 9.97 -5.30
C ASP A 309 7.55 10.49 -4.07
N ASP A 310 7.14 10.07 -2.87
CA ASP A 310 7.79 10.44 -1.60
C ASP A 310 9.30 10.16 -1.64
N HIS A 311 10.10 11.16 -1.27
CA HIS A 311 11.56 11.09 -1.34
C HIS A 311 12.14 9.99 -0.46
N ASN A 312 11.54 9.76 0.71
CA ASN A 312 12.00 8.81 1.70
C ASN A 312 11.58 7.38 1.35
N MET A 313 10.33 7.19 0.93
CA MET A 313 9.80 5.91 0.47
C MET A 313 8.72 6.05 -0.60
N ALA A 314 9.14 5.96 -1.86
CA ALA A 314 8.27 6.00 -3.02
C ALA A 314 7.57 4.64 -3.26
N VAL A 315 6.31 4.71 -3.67
CA VAL A 315 5.46 3.56 -4.02
C VAL A 315 4.96 3.74 -5.44
N SER A 316 5.17 2.75 -6.29
CA SER A 316 4.70 2.75 -7.69
C SER A 316 4.16 1.38 -8.09
N TYR A 317 3.35 1.33 -9.13
CA TYR A 317 2.70 0.11 -9.59
C TYR A 317 2.95 -0.14 -11.07
N GLN A 318 2.93 -1.42 -11.44
CA GLN A 318 3.09 -1.84 -12.82
C GLN A 318 2.22 -3.04 -13.12
N LEU A 319 1.57 -3.01 -14.27
CA LEU A 319 0.98 -4.19 -14.89
C LEU A 319 2.10 -4.95 -15.61
N ARG A 320 2.18 -6.26 -15.40
CA ARG A 320 3.23 -7.11 -15.94
C ARG A 320 2.65 -8.36 -16.58
N MET A 321 2.90 -8.54 -17.87
CA MET A 321 2.77 -9.83 -18.54
C MET A 321 4.12 -10.56 -18.44
N LEU A 322 4.14 -11.75 -17.86
CA LEU A 322 5.34 -12.57 -17.65
C LEU A 322 5.17 -13.93 -18.31
N LEU A 323 6.08 -14.26 -19.22
CA LEU A 323 6.16 -15.55 -19.90
C LEU A 323 7.37 -16.30 -19.34
N THR A 324 7.17 -17.55 -18.92
CA THR A 324 8.25 -18.43 -18.45
C THR A 324 8.44 -19.56 -19.45
N MET A 325 9.59 -19.57 -20.12
CA MET A 325 9.99 -20.63 -21.04
C MET A 325 10.30 -21.91 -20.26
N ASN A 326 10.22 -23.06 -20.93
CA ASN A 326 10.57 -24.37 -20.37
C ASN A 326 12.02 -24.48 -19.88
N ASP A 327 12.95 -23.72 -20.48
CA ASP A 327 14.36 -23.62 -20.05
C ASP A 327 14.57 -22.67 -18.85
N GLY A 328 13.51 -22.08 -18.32
CA GLY A 328 13.52 -21.15 -17.19
C GLY A 328 13.76 -19.69 -17.56
N LYS A 329 14.04 -19.36 -18.83
CA LYS A 329 14.12 -17.96 -19.27
C LYS A 329 12.77 -17.27 -19.13
N ARG A 330 12.82 -15.95 -18.88
CA ARG A 330 11.62 -15.14 -18.63
C ARG A 330 11.59 -13.93 -19.54
N ILE A 331 10.46 -13.75 -20.22
CA ILE A 331 10.16 -12.56 -21.02
C ILE A 331 9.08 -11.77 -20.30
N LYS A 332 9.25 -10.44 -20.24
CA LYS A 332 8.37 -9.56 -19.46
C LYS A 332 7.98 -8.33 -20.27
N LEU A 333 6.69 -8.06 -20.35
CA LEU A 333 6.16 -6.77 -20.77
C LEU A 333 5.67 -6.06 -19.52
N VAL A 334 6.00 -4.78 -19.38
CA VAL A 334 5.77 -4.00 -18.15
C VAL A 334 5.19 -2.65 -18.52
N MET A 335 3.97 -2.40 -18.07
CA MET A 335 3.25 -1.15 -18.27
C MET A 335 3.10 -0.42 -16.93
N PRO A 336 3.65 0.80 -16.77
CA PRO A 336 3.42 1.60 -15.57
C PRO A 336 1.93 1.94 -15.40
N ILE A 337 1.44 1.80 -14.17
CA ILE A 337 0.08 2.18 -13.79
C ILE A 337 0.09 3.04 -12.52
N VAL A 338 -0.95 3.85 -12.34
CA VAL A 338 -1.19 4.68 -11.16
C VAL A 338 -2.34 4.09 -10.37
N ILE A 339 -2.21 4.03 -9.04
CA ILE A 339 -3.31 3.70 -8.14
C ILE A 339 -3.54 4.90 -7.22
N GLY A 340 -4.73 5.50 -7.26
CA GLY A 340 -5.14 6.62 -6.42
C GLY A 340 -6.28 6.24 -5.46
N ASN A 341 -6.85 7.25 -4.79
CA ASN A 341 -7.99 7.07 -3.90
C ASN A 341 -9.19 7.97 -4.19
N VAL A 342 -9.08 8.92 -5.12
CA VAL A 342 -10.22 9.67 -5.64
C VAL A 342 -10.39 9.36 -7.13
N PRO A 343 -11.54 8.80 -7.55
CA PRO A 343 -11.77 8.46 -8.94
C PRO A 343 -12.01 9.71 -9.80
N VAL A 344 -11.70 9.63 -11.10
CA VAL A 344 -12.12 10.61 -12.10
C VAL A 344 -13.36 10.10 -12.80
N ASP A 345 -14.32 10.99 -13.05
CA ASP A 345 -15.42 10.70 -13.95
C ASP A 345 -14.89 10.60 -15.39
N THR A 346 -14.84 9.38 -15.92
CA THR A 346 -14.29 9.07 -17.23
C THR A 346 -15.17 9.55 -18.38
N THR A 347 -16.42 9.96 -18.13
CA THR A 347 -17.31 10.55 -19.15
C THR A 347 -16.79 11.88 -19.69
N ILE A 348 -15.87 12.52 -18.98
CA ILE A 348 -15.27 13.81 -19.36
C ILE A 348 -14.03 13.63 -20.27
N ILE A 349 -13.50 12.40 -20.41
CA ILE A 349 -12.19 12.13 -21.04
C ILE A 349 -12.32 11.55 -22.46
N GLU A 350 -13.54 11.31 -22.97
CA GLU A 350 -13.78 10.72 -24.32
C GLU A 350 -13.20 11.53 -25.50
N GLY A 351 -12.56 12.68 -25.27
CA GLY A 351 -11.84 13.46 -26.29
C GLY A 351 -10.31 13.31 -26.31
N ALA A 352 -9.70 12.51 -25.44
CA ALA A 352 -8.25 12.37 -25.32
C ALA A 352 -7.75 10.96 -25.68
N GLU A 353 -7.98 10.52 -26.92
CA GLU A 353 -7.23 9.40 -27.48
C GLU A 353 -5.77 9.81 -27.62
N SER A 354 -4.97 9.39 -26.64
CA SER A 354 -3.52 9.53 -26.68
C SER A 354 -2.94 8.28 -27.33
N GLU A 355 -2.60 8.37 -28.62
CA GLU A 355 -1.72 7.38 -29.27
C GLU A 355 -0.30 7.50 -28.71
N LEU A 356 -0.12 7.05 -27.46
CA LEU A 356 1.21 6.88 -26.90
C LEU A 356 1.68 5.45 -27.17
N SER A 357 2.28 5.25 -28.35
CA SER A 357 3.05 4.05 -28.66
C SER A 357 4.39 4.12 -27.92
N PHE A 358 4.46 3.56 -26.71
CA PHE A 358 5.75 3.33 -26.06
C PHE A 358 6.33 2.00 -26.56
N MET A 359 7.32 2.08 -27.46
CA MET A 359 8.20 0.93 -27.72
C MET A 359 9.05 0.69 -26.47
N TYR A 360 8.62 -0.21 -25.60
CA TYR A 360 9.42 -0.64 -24.45
C TYR A 360 10.13 -1.96 -24.77
N THR A 361 11.46 -1.92 -24.83
CA THR A 361 12.27 -3.15 -24.91
C THR A 361 12.36 -3.79 -23.52
N GLY A 362 11.80 -4.99 -23.37
CA GLY A 362 11.82 -5.73 -22.11
C GLY A 362 13.23 -6.05 -21.59
N GLU A 363 13.38 -6.16 -20.27
CA GLU A 363 14.63 -6.61 -19.64
C GLU A 363 14.84 -8.12 -19.87
N ILE A 364 15.92 -8.49 -20.53
CA ILE A 364 16.42 -9.87 -20.59
C ILE A 364 17.63 -9.97 -19.62
N ASN A 365 17.52 -10.82 -18.60
CA ASN A 365 18.63 -11.25 -17.75
C ASN A 365 19.55 -10.14 -17.16
N GLY A 366 18.98 -9.11 -16.56
CA GLY A 366 19.71 -8.26 -15.61
C GLY A 366 20.86 -7.41 -16.17
N ARG A 367 20.90 -7.14 -17.47
CA ARG A 367 21.72 -6.06 -18.04
C ARG A 367 20.82 -4.93 -18.53
N GLU A 368 21.10 -3.72 -18.05
CA GLU A 368 20.49 -2.48 -18.55
C GLU A 368 20.88 -2.29 -20.01
N VAL A 369 19.89 -2.08 -20.87
CA VAL A 369 20.09 -1.46 -22.18
C VAL A 369 19.57 -0.04 -22.05
N CYS A 370 20.48 0.90 -21.80
CA CYS A 370 20.24 2.32 -22.05
C CYS A 370 20.66 2.61 -23.49
N GLU A 371 19.76 3.09 -24.33
CA GLU A 371 19.61 4.53 -24.64
C GLU A 371 18.67 4.70 -25.85
N SER A 372 17.62 5.50 -25.72
CA SER A 372 17.28 6.47 -26.75
C SER A 372 16.51 7.63 -26.11
N LYS A 373 16.96 8.83 -26.43
CA LYS A 373 16.58 10.12 -25.86
C LYS A 373 15.07 10.37 -26.01
N CYS A 374 14.41 10.67 -24.90
CA CYS A 374 13.11 11.30 -24.89
C CYS A 374 13.22 12.69 -25.55
N ILE A 375 12.45 12.94 -26.60
CA ILE A 375 11.97 14.28 -26.90
C ILE A 375 10.54 14.32 -26.38
N PRO A 376 10.23 15.07 -25.30
CA PRO A 376 8.84 15.32 -24.95
C PRO A 376 8.24 16.21 -26.04
N SER A 377 7.40 15.65 -26.90
CA SER A 377 6.46 16.45 -27.68
C SER A 377 5.47 17.06 -26.69
N TYR A 378 5.57 18.36 -26.49
CA TYR A 378 4.57 19.16 -25.80
C TYR A 378 3.23 18.97 -26.49
N ILE A 379 2.20 18.59 -25.74
CA ILE A 379 0.83 18.56 -26.25
C ILE A 379 0.30 19.99 -26.18
N VAL A 380 -0.05 20.55 -27.35
CA VAL A 380 -0.80 21.80 -27.45
C VAL A 380 -2.27 21.47 -27.26
N TYR A 381 -2.85 21.86 -26.13
CA TYR A 381 -4.30 21.81 -25.96
C TYR A 381 -4.94 22.87 -26.86
N ARG A 382 -5.65 22.44 -27.92
CA ARG A 382 -6.63 23.29 -28.59
C ARG A 382 -7.97 23.08 -27.90
N PHE A 383 -8.32 23.96 -26.97
CA PHE A 383 -9.69 24.09 -26.53
C PHE A 383 -10.49 24.64 -27.71
N SER A 384 -11.44 23.85 -28.24
CA SER A 384 -12.51 24.40 -29.09
C SER A 384 -13.50 25.09 -28.16
N PRO A 385 -13.64 26.43 -28.20
CA PRO A 385 -14.65 27.10 -27.42
C PRO A 385 -15.99 26.91 -28.13
N THR A 386 -16.73 25.87 -27.78
CA THR A 386 -18.18 25.92 -28.01
C THR A 386 -18.76 26.81 -26.93
N LEU A 387 -18.90 28.10 -27.24
CA LEU A 387 -19.68 29.02 -26.42
C LEU A 387 -21.12 28.48 -26.36
N PRO A 388 -21.75 28.41 -25.17
CA PRO A 388 -23.17 28.12 -25.10
C PRO A 388 -23.94 29.26 -25.76
N THR A 389 -24.71 28.93 -26.80
CA THR A 389 -25.62 29.86 -27.47
C THR A 389 -26.63 30.37 -26.45
N ALA A 390 -26.66 31.69 -26.24
CA ALA A 390 -27.66 32.33 -25.38
C ALA A 390 -29.08 32.07 -25.94
N PRO A 391 -30.09 31.85 -25.08
CA PRO A 391 -31.47 31.72 -25.52
C PRO A 391 -31.95 33.04 -26.14
N ALA A 392 -32.63 32.94 -27.28
CA ALA A 392 -33.18 34.08 -28.00
C ALA A 392 -34.21 34.81 -27.10
N LEU A 393 -34.02 36.12 -26.95
CA LEU A 393 -35.02 37.02 -26.38
C LEU A 393 -36.16 37.17 -27.41
N GLU A 394 -37.36 36.76 -27.04
CA GLU A 394 -38.59 37.17 -27.74
C GLU A 394 -38.75 38.68 -27.61
N GLU A 395 -38.60 39.40 -28.71
CA GLU A 395 -39.06 40.79 -28.83
C GLU A 395 -40.59 40.80 -28.85
N GLN A 396 -41.21 41.24 -27.75
CA GLN A 396 -42.55 41.80 -27.81
C GLN A 396 -42.45 43.20 -28.43
N SER A 397 -43.06 43.37 -29.60
CA SER A 397 -43.38 44.69 -30.16
C SER A 397 -44.88 44.76 -30.43
N SER A 398 -45.49 45.78 -29.81
CA SER A 398 -46.78 46.46 -30.08
C SER A 398 -48.05 45.63 -30.28
#